data_AF-A0A938DM50-F1
#
_entry.id   AF-A0A938DM50-F1
#
_cell.length_a   1.000
_cell.length_b   1.000
_cell.length_c   1.000
_cell.angle_alpha   90.00
_cell.angle_beta   90.00
_cell.angle_gamma   90.00
#
_symmetry.space_group_name_H-M   'P 1'
#
loop_
_entity.id
_entity.type
_entity.pdbx_description
1 polymer ?
#
loop_
_entity_poly.entity_id
_entity_poly.type
_entity_poly.pdbx_seq_one_letter_code
_entity_poly.pdbx_strand_id
1 'polypeptide(L)'
;MTVTAVGVMGGGPPALVDEVGTLHPSGAGWSCEWWIGGDDRWHLPANEVAVRQQRLHNEPVLETAMRVPGGDAVQRVYGAAAPGNPIVVEVENQSPAPFVVAFVVRGAVRAAADGPHASIDNAFVLSWQRAPSRWARSAGSPVQMPVVTGRAQTGPFPAVKDRAGRLEVAFLHPVAHRTTLRMAITHSKQAPTFDVRGLADAEEAATGWRRVLDRGMQVQLPDRPLEARLRAARGEVLLRGQSLRPAAAVVAALEDWGFDDEAAEAWNRLGGRERRLAAQRPAPT
;
A
#
# COMPACT_ATOMS: atom_id res chain seq x y z
N MET A 1 -1.43 -13.36 9.45
CA MET A 1 -1.63 -11.99 8.94
C MET A 1 -2.23 -12.12 7.56
N THR A 2 -3.48 -11.71 7.38
CA THR A 2 -4.09 -11.63 6.06
C THR A 2 -3.56 -10.38 5.37
N VAL A 3 -3.28 -10.48 4.08
CA VAL A 3 -2.81 -9.36 3.27
C VAL A 3 -3.59 -9.28 1.97
N THR A 4 -3.86 -8.06 1.54
CA THR A 4 -4.60 -7.74 0.32
C THR A 4 -3.68 -7.05 -0.68
N ALA A 5 -3.75 -7.45 -1.95
CA ALA A 5 -3.01 -6.80 -3.01
C ALA A 5 -3.64 -5.46 -3.44
N VAL A 6 -2.79 -4.47 -3.68
CA VAL A 6 -3.13 -3.17 -4.28
C VAL A 6 -2.12 -2.85 -5.39
N GLY A 7 -2.58 -2.15 -6.43
CA GLY A 7 -1.73 -1.79 -7.56
C GLY A 7 -2.53 -1.24 -8.73
N VAL A 8 -1.90 -1.21 -9.90
CA VAL A 8 -2.49 -0.84 -11.19
C VAL A 8 -2.35 -2.03 -12.13
N MET A 9 -3.29 -2.22 -13.04
CA MET A 9 -3.11 -3.17 -14.15
C MET A 9 -1.98 -2.77 -15.08
N GLY A 10 -1.13 -3.72 -15.45
CA GLY A 10 0.12 -3.46 -16.18
C GLY A 10 1.18 -2.74 -15.31
N GLY A 11 0.91 -2.57 -14.02
CA GLY A 11 1.76 -1.82 -13.09
C GLY A 11 2.99 -2.59 -12.62
N GLY A 12 2.99 -3.91 -12.83
CA GLY A 12 3.99 -4.83 -12.30
C GLY A 12 3.58 -5.43 -10.95
N PRO A 13 4.53 -5.98 -10.18
CA PRO A 13 4.22 -6.67 -8.94
C PRO A 13 3.44 -5.80 -7.94
N PRO A 14 2.34 -6.31 -7.36
CA PRO A 14 1.49 -5.52 -6.48
C PRO A 14 2.13 -5.29 -5.12
N ALA A 15 1.80 -4.18 -4.47
CA ALA A 15 2.07 -4.06 -3.05
C ALA A 15 0.99 -4.80 -2.24
N LEU A 16 1.33 -5.16 -1.01
CA LEU A 16 0.43 -5.84 -0.10
C LEU A 16 0.10 -4.94 1.09
N VAL A 17 -1.14 -4.96 1.55
CA VAL A 17 -1.58 -4.21 2.73
C VAL A 17 -2.19 -5.19 3.72
N ASP A 18 -1.79 -5.10 4.99
CA ASP A 18 -2.36 -5.92 6.05
C ASP A 18 -3.69 -5.35 6.58
N GLU A 19 -4.32 -6.07 7.52
CA GLU A 19 -5.63 -5.73 8.10
C GLU A 19 -5.66 -4.39 8.87
N VAL A 20 -4.49 -3.86 9.24
CA VAL A 20 -4.35 -2.58 9.98
C VAL A 20 -3.79 -1.45 9.12
N GLY A 21 -3.61 -1.68 7.81
CA GLY A 21 -3.16 -0.68 6.86
C GLY A 21 -1.64 -0.54 6.75
N THR A 22 -0.87 -1.50 7.26
CA THR A 22 0.58 -1.57 7.02
C THR A 22 0.82 -1.95 5.56
N LEU A 23 1.61 -1.13 4.87
CA LEU A 23 1.97 -1.36 3.48
C LEU A 23 3.30 -2.12 3.36
N HIS A 24 3.31 -3.13 2.52
CA HIS A 24 4.45 -3.96 2.16
C HIS A 24 4.69 -3.84 0.65
N PRO A 25 5.60 -2.96 0.19
CA PRO A 25 5.91 -2.84 -1.23
C PRO A 25 6.52 -4.14 -1.78
N SER A 26 6.17 -4.52 -3.00
CA SER A 26 6.74 -5.72 -3.61
C SER A 26 8.26 -5.62 -3.72
N GLY A 27 8.96 -6.66 -3.25
CA GLY A 27 10.43 -6.73 -3.32
C GLY A 27 11.15 -5.91 -2.26
N ALA A 28 10.44 -5.18 -1.40
CA ALA A 28 11.02 -4.50 -0.25
C ALA A 28 11.29 -5.47 0.91
N GLY A 29 12.41 -5.28 1.60
CA GLY A 29 12.69 -5.92 2.90
C GLY A 29 12.10 -5.16 4.10
N TRP A 30 11.27 -4.14 3.83
CA TRP A 30 10.73 -3.20 4.80
C TRP A 30 9.22 -3.02 4.63
N SER A 31 8.55 -2.52 5.67
CA SER A 31 7.14 -2.13 5.66
C SER A 31 6.96 -0.66 6.01
N CYS A 32 5.82 -0.07 5.64
CA CYS A 32 5.42 1.29 6.03
C CYS A 32 4.13 1.24 6.85
N GLU A 33 4.21 1.67 8.11
CA GLU A 33 3.07 1.85 9.01
C GLU A 33 2.61 3.31 9.01
N TRP A 34 1.40 3.55 9.53
CA TRP A 34 0.83 4.88 9.71
C TRP A 34 0.35 5.04 11.15
N TRP A 35 0.89 6.01 11.89
CA TRP A 35 0.48 6.28 13.28
C TRP A 35 -0.10 7.68 13.39
N ILE A 36 -1.03 7.87 14.33
CA ILE A 36 -1.70 9.16 14.52
C ILE A 36 -1.41 9.69 15.91
N GLY A 37 -0.73 10.83 16.00
CA GLY A 37 -0.60 11.61 17.22
C GLY A 37 -1.76 12.59 17.34
N GLY A 38 -2.74 12.26 18.18
CA GLY A 38 -3.82 13.16 18.56
C GLY A 38 -3.45 14.03 19.77
N ASP A 39 -4.40 14.82 20.26
CA ASP A 39 -4.23 15.66 21.45
C ASP A 39 -4.07 14.86 22.75
N ASP A 40 -4.50 13.59 22.75
CA ASP A 40 -4.45 12.69 23.92
C ASP A 40 -3.17 11.85 23.97
N ARG A 41 -2.90 11.08 22.90
CA ARG A 41 -1.78 10.15 22.78
C ARG A 41 -1.49 9.82 21.31
N TRP A 42 -0.48 8.98 21.11
CA TRP A 42 -0.29 8.29 19.84
C TRP A 42 -1.18 7.05 19.74
N HIS A 43 -1.82 6.91 18.60
CA HIS A 43 -2.67 5.79 18.18
C HIS A 43 -1.93 5.03 17.09
N LEU A 44 -1.67 3.74 17.33
CA LEU A 44 -0.97 2.85 16.40
C LEU A 44 -1.96 1.78 15.98
N PRO A 45 -2.31 1.66 14.68
CA PRO A 45 -3.34 0.72 14.22
C PRO A 45 -3.17 -0.71 14.75
N ALA A 46 -1.94 -1.22 14.80
CA ALA A 46 -1.63 -2.55 15.33
C ALA A 46 -1.96 -2.75 16.83
N ASN A 47 -2.12 -1.66 17.59
CA ASN A 47 -2.41 -1.66 19.02
C ASN A 47 -3.84 -1.17 19.33
N GLU A 48 -4.59 -0.73 18.33
CA GLU A 48 -5.95 -0.22 18.51
C GLU A 48 -6.98 -1.33 18.25
N VAL A 49 -8.01 -1.38 19.09
CA VAL A 49 -9.15 -2.30 18.88
C VAL A 49 -10.11 -1.77 17.82
N ALA A 50 -10.26 -0.44 17.72
CA ALA A 50 -11.23 0.22 16.84
C ALA A 50 -10.64 0.54 15.45
N VAL A 51 -10.09 -0.48 14.80
CA VAL A 51 -9.59 -0.41 13.42
C VAL A 51 -10.51 -1.24 12.52
N ARG A 52 -10.98 -0.64 11.44
CA ARG A 52 -11.86 -1.28 10.47
C ARG A 52 -11.33 -1.05 9.07
N GLN A 53 -11.27 -2.11 8.28
CA GLN A 53 -10.80 -2.07 6.90
C GLN A 53 -11.86 -2.59 5.94
N GLN A 54 -11.98 -1.94 4.79
CA GLN A 54 -12.85 -2.35 3.70
C GLN A 54 -12.20 -2.10 2.34
N ARG A 55 -12.71 -2.77 1.29
CA ARG A 55 -12.40 -2.43 -0.10
C ARG A 55 -13.42 -1.41 -0.60
N LEU A 56 -12.95 -0.30 -1.14
CA LEU A 56 -13.80 0.74 -1.73
C LEU A 56 -14.47 0.18 -2.99
N HIS A 57 -15.80 0.14 -3.01
CA HIS A 57 -16.61 -0.43 -4.10
C HIS A 57 -16.26 -1.87 -4.50
N ASN A 58 -15.67 -2.65 -3.58
CA ASN A 58 -15.11 -3.99 -3.84
C ASN A 58 -13.96 -4.03 -4.85
N GLU A 59 -13.36 -2.88 -5.13
CA GLU A 59 -12.21 -2.73 -6.02
C GLU A 59 -10.89 -2.87 -5.23
N PRO A 60 -9.74 -3.04 -5.90
CA PRO A 60 -8.40 -3.04 -5.28
C PRO A 60 -7.92 -1.69 -4.72
N VAL A 61 -8.81 -1.04 -3.97
CA VAL A 61 -8.59 0.20 -3.23
C VAL A 61 -9.01 -0.07 -1.79
N LEU A 62 -8.09 0.05 -0.84
CA LEU A 62 -8.39 -0.22 0.56
C LEU A 62 -8.64 1.07 1.32
N GLU A 63 -9.61 1.03 2.22
CA GLU A 63 -9.88 2.06 3.21
C GLU A 63 -9.75 1.45 4.61
N THR A 64 -8.83 1.98 5.41
CA THR A 64 -8.64 1.61 6.81
C THR A 64 -8.98 2.81 7.69
N ALA A 65 -10.05 2.72 8.49
CA ALA A 65 -10.44 3.75 9.42
C ALA A 65 -10.07 3.35 10.86
N MET A 66 -9.39 4.26 11.57
CA MET A 66 -9.00 4.10 12.97
C MET A 66 -9.63 5.21 13.81
N ARG A 67 -10.25 4.84 14.93
CA ARG A 67 -10.83 5.80 15.88
C ARG A 67 -9.73 6.64 16.53
N VAL A 68 -9.93 7.97 16.52
CA VAL A 68 -9.11 8.97 17.23
C VAL A 68 -10.05 9.89 18.03
N PRO A 69 -9.55 10.78 18.92
CA PRO A 69 -10.43 11.69 19.66
C PRO A 69 -11.37 12.49 18.75
N GLY A 70 -12.67 12.37 18.99
CA GLY A 70 -13.70 13.15 18.30
C GLY A 70 -14.00 12.75 16.84
N GLY A 71 -13.35 11.72 16.28
CA GLY A 71 -13.60 11.29 14.90
C GLY A 71 -12.75 10.10 14.47
N ASP A 72 -12.47 9.98 13.18
CA ASP A 72 -11.61 8.91 12.65
C ASP A 72 -10.43 9.49 11.87
N ALA A 73 -9.31 8.79 11.87
CA ALA A 73 -8.27 8.94 10.87
C ALA A 73 -8.49 7.84 9.82
N VAL A 74 -8.62 8.23 8.55
CA VAL A 74 -8.96 7.31 7.46
C VAL A 74 -7.79 7.23 6.51
N GLN A 75 -7.18 6.05 6.41
CA GLN A 75 -6.15 5.74 5.43
C GLN A 75 -6.80 5.15 4.18
N ARG A 76 -6.41 5.60 2.98
CA ARG A 76 -6.71 4.90 1.72
C ARG A 76 -5.44 4.47 1.01
N VAL A 77 -5.40 3.25 0.50
CA VAL A 77 -4.23 2.68 -0.19
C VAL A 77 -4.63 2.07 -1.52
N TYR A 78 -3.99 2.51 -2.60
CA TYR A 78 -4.30 2.08 -3.97
C TYR A 78 -3.12 2.33 -4.91
N GLY A 79 -3.13 1.71 -6.09
CA GLY A 79 -2.18 2.06 -7.17
C GLY A 79 -2.73 3.20 -8.04
N ALA A 80 -1.85 4.10 -8.48
CA ALA A 80 -2.20 5.17 -9.41
C ALA A 80 -1.46 5.01 -10.75
N ALA A 81 -2.18 5.19 -11.87
CA ALA A 81 -1.61 5.14 -13.21
C ALA A 81 -0.81 6.43 -13.49
N ALA A 82 0.49 6.38 -13.21
CA ALA A 82 1.45 7.47 -13.42
C ALA A 82 2.85 6.86 -13.68
N PRO A 83 3.86 7.64 -14.12
CA PRO A 83 5.21 7.11 -14.32
C PRO A 83 5.73 6.34 -13.09
N GLY A 84 6.05 5.05 -13.28
CA GLY A 84 6.49 4.18 -12.19
C GLY A 84 5.38 3.56 -11.35
N ASN A 85 4.10 3.73 -11.75
CA ASN A 85 2.90 3.13 -11.16
C ASN A 85 2.89 3.16 -9.62
N PRO A 86 2.96 4.36 -9.02
CA PRO A 86 3.12 4.50 -7.58
C PRO A 86 1.95 3.88 -6.81
N ILE A 87 2.26 3.37 -5.62
CA ILE A 87 1.25 3.10 -4.60
C ILE A 87 1.01 4.38 -3.82
N VAL A 88 -0.22 4.85 -3.84
CA VAL A 88 -0.66 6.03 -3.10
C VAL A 88 -1.19 5.62 -1.75
N VAL A 89 -0.79 6.37 -0.72
CA VAL A 89 -1.33 6.31 0.63
C VAL A 89 -1.91 7.69 0.94
N GLU A 90 -3.21 7.75 1.15
CA GLU A 90 -3.90 8.93 1.66
C GLU A 90 -4.17 8.76 3.14
N VAL A 91 -4.08 9.83 3.91
CA VAL A 91 -4.53 9.89 5.29
C VAL A 91 -5.40 11.14 5.45
N GLU A 92 -6.69 10.90 5.61
CA GLU A 92 -7.73 11.92 5.81
C GLU A 92 -8.01 12.08 7.30
N ASN A 93 -8.07 13.34 7.75
CA ASN A 93 -8.49 13.69 9.10
C ASN A 93 -10.00 13.94 9.16
N GLN A 94 -10.77 12.96 9.61
CA GLN A 94 -12.22 13.08 9.84
C GLN A 94 -12.56 13.42 11.31
N SER A 95 -11.60 14.00 12.04
CA SER A 95 -11.81 14.52 13.39
C SER A 95 -11.89 16.06 13.39
N PRO A 96 -12.46 16.69 14.43
CA PRO A 96 -12.56 18.14 14.52
C PRO A 96 -11.22 18.83 14.82
N ALA A 97 -10.25 18.12 15.41
CA ALA A 97 -8.95 18.65 15.77
C ALA A 97 -7.88 18.28 14.71
N PRO A 98 -6.83 19.10 14.52
CA PRO A 98 -5.66 18.66 13.76
C PRO A 98 -4.96 17.50 14.47
N PHE A 99 -4.27 16.65 13.72
CA PHE A 99 -3.40 15.61 14.28
C PHE A 99 -2.05 15.57 13.55
N VAL A 100 -1.11 14.77 14.04
CA VAL A 100 0.12 14.43 13.32
C VAL A 100 0.02 13.00 12.82
N VAL A 101 0.33 12.77 11.54
CA VAL A 101 0.57 11.41 11.03
C VAL A 101 2.06 11.14 10.96
N ALA A 102 2.48 9.96 11.41
CA ALA A 102 3.81 9.43 11.20
C ALA A 102 3.77 8.27 10.18
N PHE A 103 4.51 8.40 9.09
CA PHE A 103 4.80 7.27 8.20
C PHE A 103 6.07 6.59 8.68
N VAL A 104 5.95 5.32 9.09
CA VAL A 104 7.03 4.60 9.75
C VAL A 104 7.54 3.46 8.88
N VAL A 105 8.72 3.66 8.31
CA VAL A 105 9.46 2.63 7.58
C VAL A 105 10.17 1.74 8.59
N ARG A 106 9.89 0.44 8.59
CA ARG A 106 10.56 -0.56 9.45
C ARG A 106 11.28 -1.60 8.62
N GLY A 107 12.52 -1.91 9.00
CA GLY A 107 13.30 -2.99 8.39
C GLY A 107 14.21 -2.56 7.25
N ALA A 108 14.36 -1.26 7.02
CA ALA A 108 15.20 -0.76 5.93
C ALA A 108 16.70 -0.97 6.24
N VAL A 109 17.51 -1.07 5.19
CA VAL A 109 18.98 -1.09 5.25
C VAL A 109 19.54 0.31 5.10
N ARG A 110 18.91 1.16 4.29
CA ARG A 110 19.30 2.55 4.02
C ARG A 110 18.08 3.45 3.96
N ALA A 111 18.22 4.66 4.49
CA ALA A 111 17.28 5.74 4.27
C ALA A 111 18.02 7.06 4.11
N ALA A 112 17.50 7.94 3.27
CA ALA A 112 17.88 9.35 3.19
C ALA A 112 16.64 10.14 2.79
N ALA A 113 16.55 11.42 3.17
CA ALA A 113 15.46 12.27 2.69
C ALA A 113 15.97 13.65 2.31
N ASP A 114 15.36 14.20 1.27
CA ASP A 114 15.60 15.53 0.76
C ASP A 114 14.25 16.17 0.39
N GLY A 115 13.95 17.31 1.00
CA GLY A 115 12.65 17.97 0.88
C GLY A 115 11.46 17.01 1.09
N PRO A 116 10.55 16.85 0.12
CA PRO A 116 9.39 15.97 0.22
C PRO A 116 9.66 14.53 -0.25
N HIS A 117 10.92 14.11 -0.42
CA HIS A 117 11.26 12.79 -0.92
C HIS A 117 12.15 12.04 0.07
N ALA A 118 11.87 10.76 0.31
CA ALA A 118 12.77 9.85 1.02
C ALA A 118 13.14 8.66 0.13
N SER A 119 14.44 8.42 -0.04
CA SER A 119 14.98 7.23 -0.68
C SER A 119 15.14 6.12 0.35
N ILE A 120 14.55 4.95 0.08
CA ILE A 120 14.64 3.76 0.92
C ILE A 120 15.33 2.65 0.12
N ASP A 121 16.38 2.08 0.72
CA ASP A 121 17.20 1.00 0.16
C ASP A 121 17.77 1.25 -1.26
N ASN A 122 17.79 2.52 -1.70
CA ASN A 122 18.14 2.92 -3.06
C ASN A 122 17.35 2.15 -4.14
N ALA A 123 16.13 1.75 -3.82
CA ALA A 123 15.22 1.02 -4.71
C ALA A 123 13.81 1.62 -4.71
N PHE A 124 13.45 2.36 -3.66
CA PHE A 124 12.17 3.01 -3.54
C PHE A 124 12.32 4.49 -3.21
N VAL A 125 11.38 5.30 -3.69
CA VAL A 125 11.20 6.68 -3.27
C VAL A 125 9.80 6.85 -2.68
N LEU A 126 9.73 7.32 -1.44
CA LEU A 126 8.54 7.86 -0.80
C LEU A 126 8.48 9.34 -1.13
N SER A 127 7.35 9.82 -1.64
CA SER A 127 7.15 11.22 -2.01
C SER A 127 5.88 11.76 -1.36
N TRP A 128 5.96 12.92 -0.72
CA TRP A 128 4.83 13.57 -0.06
C TRP A 128 4.44 14.88 -0.75
N GLN A 129 3.22 15.35 -0.50
CA GLN A 129 2.78 16.66 -1.02
C GLN A 129 3.48 17.88 -0.38
N ARG A 130 4.27 17.65 0.68
CA ARG A 130 5.13 18.61 1.40
C ARG A 130 6.17 17.85 2.22
N ALA A 131 7.29 18.50 2.54
CA ALA A 131 8.32 17.90 3.39
C ALA A 131 7.78 17.50 4.79
N PRO A 132 8.31 16.42 5.39
CA PRO A 132 8.02 16.10 6.78
C PRO A 132 8.45 17.25 7.69
N SER A 133 7.60 17.59 8.66
CA SER A 133 7.90 18.63 9.65
C SER A 133 8.95 18.19 10.67
N ARG A 134 8.95 16.89 10.97
CA ARG A 134 9.84 16.23 11.93
C ARG A 134 10.12 14.81 11.48
N TRP A 135 11.17 14.22 12.04
CA TRP A 135 11.52 12.83 11.82
C TRP A 135 12.11 12.20 13.08
N ALA A 136 12.00 10.89 13.19
CA ALA A 136 12.71 10.09 14.19
C ALA A 136 13.34 8.89 13.51
N ARG A 137 14.42 8.37 14.09
CA ARG A 137 15.04 7.13 13.62
C ARG A 137 15.61 6.34 14.77
N SER A 138 15.71 5.04 14.57
CA SER A 138 16.40 4.13 15.46
C SER A 138 16.99 2.97 14.64
N ALA A 139 18.00 2.31 15.21
CA ALA A 139 18.53 1.07 14.67
C ALA A 139 18.61 0.07 15.84
N GLY A 140 17.89 -1.05 15.72
CA GLY A 140 17.86 -2.09 16.76
C GLY A 140 17.08 -1.75 18.04
N SER A 141 16.33 -0.63 18.05
CA SER A 141 15.33 -0.31 19.07
C SER A 141 14.08 0.28 18.40
N PRO A 142 12.89 0.20 19.02
CA PRO A 142 11.68 0.73 18.40
C PRO A 142 11.73 2.26 18.24
N VAL A 143 11.46 2.77 17.04
CA VAL A 143 11.34 4.21 16.77
C VAL A 143 10.13 4.84 17.47
N GLN A 144 9.22 4.00 17.97
CA GLN A 144 8.07 4.42 18.78
C GLN A 144 8.47 5.29 19.97
N MET A 145 9.56 4.96 20.68
CA MET A 145 9.96 5.72 21.86
C MET A 145 10.21 7.22 21.55
N PRO A 146 11.14 7.59 20.63
CA PRO A 146 11.37 9.00 20.32
C PRO A 146 10.14 9.69 19.70
N VAL A 147 9.27 8.98 18.99
CA VAL A 147 8.04 9.56 18.44
C VAL A 147 7.04 9.89 19.55
N VAL A 148 6.73 8.92 20.41
CA VAL A 148 5.72 9.05 21.47
C VAL A 148 6.14 10.05 22.54
N THR A 149 7.43 10.13 22.86
CA THR A 149 7.94 11.10 23.86
C THR A 149 8.23 12.48 23.26
N GLY A 150 7.83 12.77 22.02
CA GLY A 150 8.04 14.09 21.38
C GLY A 150 9.50 14.44 21.07
N ARG A 151 10.40 13.45 21.02
CA ARG A 151 11.84 13.61 20.71
C ARG A 151 12.16 13.51 19.22
N ALA A 152 11.15 13.55 18.36
CA ALA A 152 11.34 13.67 16.92
C ALA A 152 12.05 14.99 16.59
N GLN A 153 13.05 14.90 15.73
CA GLN A 153 13.97 15.96 15.34
C GLN A 153 13.40 16.81 14.21
N THR A 154 13.84 18.06 14.12
CA THR A 154 13.57 18.98 13.00
C THR A 154 14.81 19.13 12.12
N GLY A 155 14.63 19.68 10.92
CA GLY A 155 15.72 19.90 9.97
C GLY A 155 15.94 18.70 9.04
N PRO A 156 17.03 18.71 8.24
CA PRO A 156 17.27 17.69 7.22
C PRO A 156 17.46 16.31 7.84
N PHE A 157 16.85 15.29 7.24
CA PHE A 157 17.08 13.90 7.60
C PHE A 157 18.40 13.41 6.97
N PRO A 158 19.37 12.90 7.73
CA PRO A 158 20.65 12.48 7.19
C PRO A 158 20.55 11.16 6.43
N ALA A 159 21.48 10.91 5.51
CA ALA A 159 21.66 9.58 4.95
C ALA A 159 22.15 8.61 6.05
N VAL A 160 21.42 7.52 6.27
CA VAL A 160 21.69 6.51 7.29
C VAL A 160 21.72 5.11 6.71
N LYS A 161 22.45 4.22 7.38
CA LYS A 161 22.61 2.82 6.96
C LYS A 161 22.74 1.89 8.16
N ASP A 162 22.01 0.78 8.15
CA ASP A 162 22.20 -0.36 9.04
C ASP A 162 22.20 -1.65 8.21
N ARG A 163 23.36 -2.32 8.11
CA ARG A 163 23.53 -3.50 7.24
C ARG A 163 22.64 -4.68 7.62
N ALA A 164 22.14 -4.70 8.85
CA ALA A 164 21.29 -5.77 9.34
C ALA A 164 19.80 -5.57 9.02
N GLY A 165 19.42 -4.47 8.35
CA GLY A 165 18.02 -4.21 8.02
C GLY A 165 17.15 -3.95 9.25
N ARG A 166 17.67 -3.28 10.28
CA ARG A 166 16.92 -2.95 11.50
C ARG A 166 16.66 -1.45 11.63
N LEU A 167 16.80 -0.71 10.53
CA LEU A 167 16.49 0.71 10.55
C LEU A 167 14.98 0.89 10.66
N GLU A 168 14.57 1.69 11.62
CA GLU A 168 13.23 2.23 11.70
C GLU A 168 13.30 3.75 11.55
N VAL A 169 12.45 4.31 10.69
CA VAL A 169 12.40 5.74 10.41
C VAL A 169 10.95 6.20 10.40
N ALA A 170 10.64 7.24 11.17
CA ALA A 170 9.35 7.87 11.18
C ALA A 170 9.43 9.28 10.57
N PHE A 171 8.59 9.57 9.58
CA PHE A 171 8.44 10.89 8.97
C PHE A 171 7.08 11.49 9.38
N LEU A 172 7.10 12.64 10.06
CA LEU A 172 5.93 13.21 10.75
C LEU A 172 5.39 14.44 10.00
N HIS A 173 4.09 14.43 9.75
CA HIS A 173 3.37 15.49 9.05
C HIS A 173 2.15 15.94 9.86
N PRO A 174 1.97 17.25 10.13
CA PRO A 174 0.72 17.75 10.67
C PRO A 174 -0.38 17.65 9.61
N VAL A 175 -1.59 17.24 9.98
CA VAL A 175 -2.77 17.13 9.12
C VAL A 175 -3.90 17.93 9.77
N ALA A 176 -4.30 19.01 9.12
CA ALA A 176 -5.39 19.85 9.60
C ALA A 176 -6.73 19.10 9.57
N HIS A 177 -7.69 19.55 10.37
CA HIS A 177 -9.03 18.95 10.40
C HIS A 177 -9.64 18.95 8.99
N ARG A 178 -10.34 17.87 8.62
CA ARG A 178 -10.98 17.72 7.30
C ARG A 178 -10.04 17.94 6.12
N THR A 179 -8.77 17.58 6.27
CA THR A 179 -7.79 17.60 5.17
C THR A 179 -7.17 16.24 4.97
N THR A 180 -6.66 16.03 3.76
CA THR A 180 -5.99 14.79 3.35
C THR A 180 -4.52 15.06 3.08
N LEU A 181 -3.66 14.22 3.65
CA LEU A 181 -2.26 14.13 3.29
C LEU A 181 -2.05 12.92 2.37
N ARG A 182 -1.27 13.11 1.31
CA ARG A 182 -0.92 12.08 0.35
C ARG A 182 0.57 11.78 0.37
N MET A 183 0.88 10.49 0.25
CA MET A 183 2.20 9.93 -0.01
C MET A 183 2.11 9.02 -1.22
N ALA A 184 3.14 9.00 -2.07
CA ALA A 184 3.33 8.04 -3.14
C ALA A 184 4.61 7.23 -2.91
N ILE A 185 4.54 5.91 -3.12
CA ILE A 185 5.70 5.01 -3.09
C ILE A 185 5.95 4.50 -4.49
N THR A 186 7.13 4.81 -5.02
CA THR A 186 7.54 4.41 -6.37
C THR A 186 8.76 3.50 -6.27
N HIS A 187 8.76 2.37 -6.98
CA HIS A 187 9.95 1.52 -7.13
C HIS A 187 10.89 2.16 -8.16
N SER A 188 11.71 3.10 -7.69
CA SER A 188 12.65 3.90 -8.47
C SER A 188 13.85 4.31 -7.61
N LYS A 189 14.98 4.61 -8.26
CA LYS A 189 16.16 5.21 -7.62
C LYS A 189 16.12 6.74 -7.63
N GLN A 190 15.26 7.32 -8.47
CA GLN A 190 15.15 8.74 -8.71
C GLN A 190 13.82 9.26 -8.20
N ALA A 191 13.81 10.52 -7.78
CA ALA A 191 12.57 11.23 -7.43
C ALA A 191 11.57 11.16 -8.59
N PRO A 192 10.27 11.07 -8.30
CA PRO A 192 9.25 11.02 -9.35
C PRO A 192 9.21 12.33 -10.15
N THR A 193 8.76 12.23 -11.39
CA THR A 193 8.52 13.37 -12.28
C THR A 193 7.11 13.95 -12.14
N PHE A 194 6.27 13.33 -11.31
CA PHE A 194 4.88 13.75 -11.06
C PHE A 194 4.74 14.51 -9.73
N ASP A 195 3.73 15.36 -9.63
CA ASP A 195 3.27 15.92 -8.35
C ASP A 195 2.29 14.94 -7.70
N VAL A 196 2.57 14.56 -6.44
CA VAL A 196 1.72 13.68 -5.62
C VAL A 196 0.29 14.23 -5.49
N ARG A 197 0.12 15.56 -5.52
CA ARG A 197 -1.21 16.19 -5.45
C ARG A 197 -2.06 15.92 -6.69
N GLY A 198 -1.42 15.78 -7.85
CA GLY A 198 -2.09 15.57 -9.14
C GLY A 198 -2.33 14.11 -9.49
N LEU A 199 -1.95 13.17 -8.63
CA LEU A 199 -2.28 11.76 -8.82
C LEU A 199 -3.79 11.53 -8.68
N ALA A 200 -4.29 10.50 -9.37
CA ALA A 200 -5.67 10.07 -9.26
C ALA A 200 -6.05 9.81 -7.79
N ASP A 201 -7.28 10.10 -7.40
CA ASP A 201 -7.81 9.77 -6.07
C ASP A 201 -8.33 8.33 -5.94
N ALA A 202 -8.75 7.97 -4.73
CA ALA A 202 -9.22 6.62 -4.42
C ALA A 202 -10.47 6.24 -5.24
N GLU A 203 -11.36 7.19 -5.51
CA GLU A 203 -12.60 6.99 -6.28
C GLU A 203 -12.30 6.87 -7.78
N GLU A 204 -11.36 7.66 -8.30
CA GLU A 204 -10.85 7.55 -9.66
C GLU A 204 -10.13 6.21 -9.88
N ALA A 205 -9.31 5.79 -8.92
CA ALA A 205 -8.63 4.49 -8.94
C ALA A 205 -9.65 3.33 -8.92
N ALA A 206 -10.66 3.39 -8.05
CA ALA A 206 -11.74 2.41 -8.01
C ALA A 206 -12.52 2.38 -9.32
N THR A 207 -12.80 3.55 -9.91
CA THR A 207 -13.46 3.65 -11.23
C THR A 207 -12.61 3.05 -12.36
N GLY A 208 -11.29 3.21 -12.31
CA GLY A 208 -10.36 2.55 -13.23
C GLY A 208 -10.42 1.02 -13.10
N TRP A 209 -10.37 0.52 -11.87
CA TRP A 209 -10.46 -0.90 -11.56
C TRP A 209 -11.81 -1.52 -11.96
N ARG A 210 -12.91 -0.81 -11.77
CA ARG A 210 -14.22 -1.25 -12.25
C ARG A 210 -14.19 -1.58 -13.75
N ARG A 211 -13.62 -0.69 -14.58
CA ARG A 211 -13.48 -0.93 -16.03
C ARG A 211 -12.63 -2.16 -16.34
N VAL A 212 -11.60 -2.43 -15.55
CA VAL A 212 -10.77 -3.62 -15.69
C VAL A 212 -11.58 -4.88 -15.38
N LEU A 213 -12.30 -4.89 -14.26
CA LEU A 213 -13.08 -6.04 -13.79
C LEU A 213 -14.35 -6.29 -14.60
N ASP A 214 -14.83 -5.30 -15.34
CA ASP A 214 -15.93 -5.46 -16.29
C ASP A 214 -15.51 -6.28 -17.54
N ARG A 215 -14.21 -6.53 -17.75
CA ARG A 215 -13.69 -7.49 -18.74
C ARG A 215 -13.74 -8.94 -18.24
N GLY A 216 -13.58 -9.92 -19.14
CA GLY A 216 -13.57 -11.34 -18.79
C GLY A 216 -14.94 -11.89 -18.40
N MET A 217 -14.96 -13.05 -17.75
CA MET A 217 -16.19 -13.71 -17.30
C MET A 217 -16.90 -12.92 -16.20
N GLN A 218 -18.21 -12.72 -16.38
CA GLN A 218 -19.09 -12.08 -15.40
C GLN A 218 -20.04 -13.08 -14.77
N VAL A 219 -20.28 -12.94 -13.47
CA VAL A 219 -21.15 -13.83 -12.70
C VAL A 219 -22.20 -12.97 -11.98
N GLN A 220 -23.47 -13.30 -12.20
CA GLN A 220 -24.60 -12.66 -11.53
C GLN A 220 -25.16 -13.62 -10.49
N LEU A 221 -25.17 -13.19 -9.23
CA LEU A 221 -25.68 -13.97 -8.12
C LEU A 221 -26.80 -13.22 -7.40
N PRO A 222 -27.81 -13.91 -6.87
CA PRO A 222 -28.81 -13.28 -6.01
C PRO A 222 -28.21 -12.82 -4.67
N ASP A 223 -27.12 -13.45 -4.22
CA ASP A 223 -26.38 -13.10 -3.01
C ASP A 223 -25.36 -11.97 -3.30
N ARG A 224 -25.73 -10.74 -2.92
CA ARG A 224 -24.91 -9.53 -3.12
C ARG A 224 -23.58 -9.57 -2.35
N PRO A 225 -23.53 -9.99 -1.06
CA PRO A 225 -22.26 -10.24 -0.38
C PRO A 225 -21.33 -11.21 -1.10
N LEU A 226 -21.85 -12.31 -1.65
CA LEU A 226 -21.04 -13.27 -2.39
C LEU A 226 -20.53 -12.70 -3.72
N GLU A 227 -21.38 -11.98 -4.45
CA GLU A 227 -21.01 -11.26 -5.69
C GLU A 227 -19.85 -10.27 -5.43
N ALA A 228 -19.93 -9.51 -4.34
CA ALA A 228 -18.88 -8.59 -3.90
C ALA A 228 -17.55 -9.30 -3.59
N ARG A 229 -17.60 -10.45 -2.91
CA ARG A 229 -16.40 -11.27 -2.63
C ARG A 229 -15.77 -11.83 -3.89
N LEU A 230 -16.57 -12.28 -4.86
CA LEU A 230 -16.06 -12.74 -6.16
C LEU A 230 -15.40 -11.61 -6.94
N ARG A 231 -16.01 -10.42 -6.97
CA ARG A 231 -15.43 -9.23 -7.59
C ARG A 231 -14.06 -8.88 -6.98
N ALA A 232 -13.98 -8.85 -5.65
CA ALA A 232 -12.72 -8.61 -4.93
C ALA A 232 -11.67 -9.71 -5.23
N ALA A 233 -12.07 -10.98 -5.27
CA ALA A 233 -11.18 -12.10 -5.59
C ALA A 233 -10.62 -12.01 -7.01
N ARG A 234 -11.42 -11.56 -7.99
CA ARG A 234 -10.96 -11.33 -9.37
C ARG A 234 -9.89 -10.25 -9.44
N GLY A 235 -10.08 -9.13 -8.73
CA GLY A 235 -9.06 -8.08 -8.62
C GLY A 235 -7.76 -8.57 -7.96
N GLU A 236 -7.88 -9.39 -6.92
CA GLU A 236 -6.74 -10.02 -6.25
C GLU A 236 -5.95 -10.94 -7.19
N VAL A 237 -6.65 -11.77 -7.99
CA VAL A 237 -6.03 -12.67 -8.98
C VAL A 237 -5.29 -11.89 -10.06
N LEU A 238 -5.90 -10.83 -10.60
CA LEU A 238 -5.26 -9.95 -11.58
C LEU A 238 -3.99 -9.29 -11.04
N LEU A 239 -4.03 -8.76 -9.83
CA LEU A 239 -2.86 -8.18 -9.19
C LEU A 239 -1.78 -9.23 -8.92
N ARG A 240 -2.14 -10.38 -8.36
CA ARG A 240 -1.16 -11.44 -8.06
C ARG A 240 -0.54 -12.04 -9.33
N GLY A 241 -1.25 -12.05 -10.46
CA GLY A 241 -0.73 -12.47 -11.76
C GLY A 241 0.44 -11.61 -12.27
N GLN A 242 0.52 -10.36 -11.81
CA GLN A 242 1.60 -9.43 -12.16
C GLN A 242 2.86 -9.61 -11.30
N SER A 243 2.86 -10.54 -10.33
CA SER A 243 4.03 -10.85 -9.50
C SER A 243 5.20 -11.33 -10.36
N LEU A 244 6.44 -11.10 -9.89
CA LEU A 244 7.65 -11.60 -10.55
C LEU A 244 7.67 -13.13 -10.67
N ARG A 245 7.04 -13.81 -9.72
CA ARG A 245 6.89 -15.27 -9.68
C ARG A 245 5.45 -15.59 -9.27
N PRO A 246 4.50 -15.60 -10.22
CA PRO A 246 3.11 -15.94 -9.91
C PRO A 246 3.02 -17.42 -9.53
N ALA A 247 2.00 -17.78 -8.75
CA ALA A 247 1.68 -19.17 -8.45
C ALA A 247 0.86 -19.80 -9.59
N ALA A 248 1.01 -21.11 -9.82
CA ALA A 248 0.26 -21.84 -10.83
C ALA A 248 -1.26 -21.64 -10.70
N ALA A 249 -1.78 -21.68 -9.47
CA ALA A 249 -3.20 -21.48 -9.19
C ALA A 249 -3.71 -20.08 -9.58
N VAL A 250 -2.85 -19.05 -9.54
CA VAL A 250 -3.22 -17.69 -9.97
C VAL A 250 -3.33 -17.63 -11.49
N VAL A 251 -2.38 -18.23 -12.22
CA VAL A 251 -2.42 -18.29 -13.69
C VAL A 251 -3.64 -19.07 -14.16
N ALA A 252 -3.90 -20.21 -13.53
CA ALA A 252 -5.06 -21.03 -13.78
C ALA A 252 -6.38 -20.27 -13.53
N ALA A 253 -6.45 -19.51 -12.44
CA ALA A 253 -7.62 -18.66 -12.15
C ALA A 253 -7.79 -17.52 -13.17
N LEU A 254 -6.71 -16.93 -13.70
CA LEU A 254 -6.81 -15.92 -14.76
C LEU A 254 -7.48 -16.50 -16.01
N GLU A 255 -7.07 -17.69 -16.44
CA GLU A 255 -7.71 -18.40 -17.58
C GLU A 255 -9.19 -18.69 -17.31
N ASP A 256 -9.53 -19.22 -16.13
CA ASP A 256 -10.94 -19.52 -15.78
C ASP A 256 -11.85 -18.30 -15.82
N TRP A 257 -11.30 -17.14 -15.44
CA TRP A 257 -12.03 -15.87 -15.43
C TRP A 257 -11.96 -15.13 -16.77
N GLY A 258 -11.38 -15.73 -17.82
CA GLY A 258 -11.30 -15.17 -19.16
C GLY A 258 -10.35 -13.97 -19.27
N PHE A 259 -9.30 -13.94 -18.45
CA PHE A 259 -8.21 -12.97 -18.52
C PHE A 259 -7.02 -13.58 -19.27
N ASP A 260 -7.25 -13.96 -20.53
CA ASP A 260 -6.34 -14.79 -21.32
C ASP A 260 -4.99 -14.10 -21.58
N ASP A 261 -5.01 -12.80 -21.86
CA ASP A 261 -3.78 -12.01 -22.07
C ASP A 261 -2.94 -11.97 -20.79
N GLU A 262 -3.57 -11.67 -19.65
CA GLU A 262 -2.91 -11.65 -18.35
C GLU A 262 -2.41 -13.04 -17.93
N ALA A 263 -3.15 -14.10 -18.25
CA ALA A 263 -2.75 -15.48 -18.02
C ALA A 263 -1.51 -15.85 -18.84
N ALA A 264 -1.50 -15.54 -20.14
CA ALA A 264 -0.38 -15.79 -21.03
C ALA A 264 0.89 -15.03 -20.58
N GLU A 265 0.74 -13.77 -20.17
CA GLU A 265 1.85 -13.01 -19.60
C GLU A 265 2.37 -13.62 -18.29
N ALA A 266 1.47 -14.04 -17.39
CA ALA A 266 1.84 -14.64 -16.11
C ALA A 266 2.49 -16.02 -16.30
N TRP A 267 2.04 -16.81 -17.28
CA TRP A 267 2.62 -18.10 -17.65
C TRP A 267 4.11 -18.01 -17.98
N ASN A 268 4.49 -16.97 -18.73
CA ASN A 268 5.89 -16.72 -19.10
C ASN A 268 6.79 -16.52 -17.86
N ARG A 269 6.23 -16.04 -16.75
CA ARG A 269 6.93 -15.80 -15.47
C ARG A 269 6.89 -16.99 -14.50
N LEU A 270 6.15 -18.07 -14.80
CA LEU A 270 6.12 -19.26 -13.95
C LEU A 270 7.49 -19.95 -13.89
N GLY A 271 7.89 -20.36 -12.68
CA GLY A 271 9.03 -21.26 -12.49
C GLY A 271 8.71 -22.68 -13.00
N GLY A 272 9.74 -23.49 -13.28
CA GLY A 272 9.55 -24.83 -13.86
C GLY A 272 8.72 -25.81 -13.02
N ARG A 273 8.66 -25.64 -11.69
CA ARG A 273 7.73 -26.40 -10.82
C ARG A 273 6.29 -25.94 -11.04
N GLU A 274 6.05 -24.63 -11.00
CA GLU A 274 4.72 -24.05 -11.16
C GLU A 274 4.13 -24.33 -12.54
N ARG A 275 4.94 -24.29 -13.61
CA ARG A 275 4.47 -24.69 -14.95
C ARG A 275 3.95 -26.12 -15.00
N ARG A 276 4.62 -27.07 -14.31
CA ARG A 276 4.15 -28.46 -14.24
C ARG A 276 2.84 -28.58 -13.47
N LEU A 277 2.70 -27.85 -12.37
CA LEU A 277 1.45 -27.82 -11.60
C LEU A 277 0.29 -27.23 -12.41
N ALA A 278 0.54 -26.13 -13.12
CA ALA A 278 -0.47 -25.51 -13.98
C ALA A 278 -0.85 -26.42 -15.17
N ALA A 279 0.11 -27.11 -15.77
CA ALA A 279 -0.14 -28.04 -16.89
C ALA A 279 -0.86 -29.34 -16.46
N GLN A 280 -0.76 -29.75 -15.20
CA GLN A 280 -1.41 -30.95 -14.65
C GLN A 280 -2.85 -30.70 -14.20
N ARG A 281 -3.44 -29.58 -14.61
CA ARG A 281 -4.78 -29.21 -14.18
C ARG A 281 -5.80 -30.24 -14.70
N PRO A 282 -6.60 -30.87 -13.83
CA PRO A 282 -7.68 -31.73 -14.29
C PRO A 282 -8.65 -30.87 -15.09
N ALA A 283 -9.13 -31.40 -16.23
CA ALA A 283 -10.18 -30.75 -17.01
C ALA A 283 -11.39 -30.47 -16.09
N PRO A 284 -12.05 -29.31 -16.21
CA PRO A 284 -13.25 -29.05 -15.43
C PRO A 284 -14.28 -30.15 -15.74
N THR A 285 -14.64 -30.92 -14.71
CA THR A 285 -15.72 -31.92 -14.74
C THR A 285 -17.07 -31.27 -14.75
#